data_AF-A0AAP6DCR6-F1
#
_entry.id   AF-A0AAP6DCR6-F1
#
_cell.length_a   1.000
_cell.length_b   1.000
_cell.length_c   1.000
_cell.angle_alpha   90.00
_cell.angle_beta   90.00
_cell.angle_gamma   90.00
#
_symmetry.space_group_name_H-M   'P 1'
#
loop_
_entity.id
_entity.type
_entity.pdbx_description
1 polymer ?
#
loop_
_entity_poly.entity_id
_entity_poly.type
_entity_poly.pdbx_seq_one_letter_code
_entity_poly.pdbx_strand_id
1 'polypeptide(L)'
;MKIFNDKQVWFVTGSQHLYGPQVLESVAQNSEEIIAGLNSSDDISVSIANKGTVKTPDEILAVCRAANNDPDCIGLMLWMHTFSPAKMWIAGLTQLNKPFLHLHTQFNAALPWD
;
A
#
# COMPACT_ATOMS: atom_id res chain seq x y z
N MET A 1 -17.52 14.20 -3.15
CA MET A 1 -17.78 13.18 -2.10
C MET A 1 -17.66 11.82 -2.77
N LYS A 2 -16.86 10.91 -2.22
CA LYS A 2 -16.63 9.59 -2.82
C LYS A 2 -17.94 8.79 -2.84
N ILE A 3 -18.25 8.11 -3.95
CA ILE A 3 -19.55 7.44 -4.20
C ILE A 3 -19.78 6.29 -3.22
N PHE A 4 -18.71 5.63 -2.79
CA PHE A 4 -18.77 4.48 -1.88
C PHE A 4 -18.69 4.81 -0.39
N ASN A 5 -18.83 6.10 -0.01
CA ASN A 5 -18.89 6.60 1.37
C ASN A 5 -17.85 5.97 2.32
N ASP A 6 -18.30 5.10 3.22
CA ASP A 6 -17.51 4.49 4.30
C ASP A 6 -16.57 3.38 3.80
N LYS A 7 -16.72 2.92 2.55
CA LYS A 7 -15.85 1.88 1.98
C LYS A 7 -14.49 2.45 1.60
N GLN A 8 -13.48 1.61 1.78
CA GLN A 8 -12.08 2.00 1.59
C GLN A 8 -11.29 0.92 0.87
N VAL A 9 -10.35 1.36 0.03
CA VAL A 9 -9.25 0.54 -0.47
C VAL A 9 -8.02 0.84 0.39
N TRP A 10 -7.35 -0.22 0.86
CA TRP A 10 -6.16 -0.07 1.69
C TRP A 10 -4.91 0.01 0.84
N PHE A 11 -4.15 1.10 0.97
CA PHE A 11 -2.84 1.25 0.34
C PHE A 11 -1.75 0.71 1.26
N VAL A 12 -1.03 -0.31 0.80
CA VAL A 12 0.06 -0.97 1.55
C VAL A 12 1.35 -0.83 0.76
N THR A 13 2.39 -0.28 1.41
CA THR A 13 3.70 -0.10 0.79
C THR A 13 4.64 -1.22 1.20
N GLY A 14 5.28 -1.88 0.23
CA GLY A 14 6.26 -2.94 0.50
C GLY A 14 7.69 -2.42 0.57
N SER A 15 8.43 -2.85 1.59
CA SER A 15 9.86 -2.61 1.75
C SER A 15 10.54 -3.74 2.54
N GLN A 16 11.72 -3.47 3.12
CA GLN A 16 12.49 -4.33 4.02
C GLN A 16 13.39 -3.47 4.94
N HIS A 17 13.78 -4.02 6.08
CA HIS A 17 14.60 -3.30 7.07
C HIS A 17 16.02 -2.93 6.61
N LEU A 18 16.55 -3.63 5.60
CA LEU A 18 17.93 -3.43 5.12
C LEU A 18 18.19 -2.01 4.59
N TYR A 19 17.15 -1.25 4.24
CA TYR A 19 17.27 0.11 3.74
C TYR A 19 17.51 1.17 4.83
N GLY A 20 17.35 0.82 6.11
CA GLY A 20 17.55 1.76 7.22
C GLY A 20 16.41 2.77 7.41
N PRO A 21 16.37 3.46 8.56
CA PRO A 21 15.24 4.29 8.97
C PRO A 21 14.99 5.49 8.06
N GLN A 22 16.04 6.17 7.60
CA GLN A 22 15.90 7.36 6.75
C GLN A 22 15.23 7.05 5.41
N VAL A 23 15.61 5.94 4.77
CA VAL A 23 14.98 5.52 3.51
C VAL A 23 13.52 5.13 3.74
N LEU A 24 13.22 4.46 4.86
CA LEU A 24 11.86 4.08 5.21
C LEU A 24 10.96 5.29 5.51
N GLU A 25 11.52 6.36 6.05
CA GLU A 25 10.83 7.64 6.22
C GLU A 25 10.50 8.29 4.87
N SER A 26 11.45 8.35 3.94
CA SER A 26 11.18 8.82 2.57
C SER A 26 10.15 7.96 1.84
N VAL A 27 10.19 6.63 2.02
CA VAL A 27 9.18 5.71 1.46
C VAL A 27 7.79 6.02 2.02
N ALA A 28 7.69 6.31 3.33
CA ALA A 28 6.41 6.67 3.95
C ALA A 28 5.86 8.00 3.41
N GLN A 29 6.71 9.02 3.29
CA GLN A 29 6.36 10.33 2.72
C GLN A 29 5.85 10.20 1.27
N ASN A 30 6.58 9.50 0.42
CA ASN A 30 6.18 9.27 -0.97
C ASN A 30 4.83 8.54 -1.07
N SER A 31 4.58 7.56 -0.20
CA SER A 31 3.28 6.87 -0.14
C SER A 31 2.15 7.80 0.29
N GLU A 32 2.37 8.67 1.28
CA GLU A 32 1.37 9.65 1.72
C GLU A 32 0.99 10.62 0.59
N GLU A 33 1.97 11.11 -0.17
CA GLU A 33 1.74 11.98 -1.31
C GLU A 33 0.95 11.29 -2.44
N ILE A 34 1.29 10.05 -2.78
CA ILE A 34 0.53 9.26 -3.76
C ILE A 34 -0.91 9.07 -3.29
N ILE A 35 -1.11 8.70 -2.03
CA ILE A 35 -2.45 8.48 -1.46
C ILE A 35 -3.26 9.78 -1.45
N ALA A 36 -2.65 10.92 -1.12
CA ALA A 36 -3.29 12.23 -1.17
C ALA A 36 -3.70 12.59 -2.60
N GLY A 37 -2.81 12.41 -3.57
CA GLY A 37 -3.08 12.64 -4.99
C GLY A 37 -4.25 11.78 -5.50
N LEU A 38 -4.22 10.47 -5.23
CA LEU A 38 -5.32 9.56 -5.61
C LEU A 38 -6.63 9.91 -4.92
N ASN A 39 -6.61 10.29 -3.64
CA ASN A 39 -7.82 10.71 -2.93
C ASN A 39 -8.39 12.03 -3.46
N SER A 40 -7.56 12.94 -3.97
CA SER A 40 -8.00 14.21 -4.56
C SER A 40 -8.63 14.07 -5.95
N SER A 41 -8.39 12.96 -6.66
CA SER A 41 -8.98 12.70 -7.98
C SER A 41 -10.49 12.39 -7.88
N ASP A 42 -11.29 13.06 -8.72
CA ASP A 42 -12.73 12.77 -8.85
C ASP A 42 -13.03 11.47 -9.62
N ASP A 43 -12.06 10.96 -10.39
CA ASP A 43 -12.20 9.70 -11.13
C ASP A 43 -12.18 8.47 -10.21
N ILE A 44 -11.57 8.61 -9.03
CA ILE A 44 -11.50 7.54 -8.05
C ILE A 44 -12.70 7.64 -7.12
N SER A 45 -13.64 6.69 -7.25
CA SER A 45 -14.93 6.72 -6.54
C SER A 45 -14.89 6.27 -5.07
N VAL A 46 -13.75 5.80 -4.58
CA VAL A 46 -13.57 5.23 -3.22
C VAL A 46 -12.40 5.92 -2.50
N SER A 47 -12.48 6.00 -1.18
CA SER A 47 -11.39 6.52 -0.35
C SER A 47 -10.24 5.51 -0.28
N ILE A 48 -9.01 6.00 -0.28
CA ILE A 48 -7.79 5.20 -0.13
C ILE A 48 -7.19 5.45 1.25
N ALA A 49 -7.11 4.40 2.06
CA ALA A 49 -6.59 4.46 3.43
C ALA A 49 -5.12 4.01 3.48
N ASN A 50 -4.26 4.83 4.09
CA ASN A 50 -2.85 4.50 4.30
C ASN A 50 -2.70 3.42 5.39
N LYS A 51 -2.07 2.30 5.07
CA LYS A 51 -1.72 1.24 6.05
C LYS A 51 -0.22 1.16 6.36
N GLY A 52 0.55 2.11 5.85
CA GLY A 52 1.98 2.24 6.09
C GLY A 52 2.82 1.26 5.29
N THR A 53 4.10 1.21 5.67
CA THR A 53 5.14 0.42 5.01
C THR A 53 5.37 -0.88 5.77
N VAL A 54 5.13 -2.02 5.14
CA VAL A 54 5.39 -3.36 5.70
C VAL A 54 6.75 -3.88 5.26
N LYS A 55 7.48 -4.48 6.20
CA LYS A 55 8.91 -4.80 6.11
C LYS A 55 9.25 -6.23 6.51
N THR A 56 8.31 -6.93 7.16
CA THR A 56 8.48 -8.30 7.65
C THR A 56 7.30 -9.19 7.25
N PRO A 57 7.48 -10.53 7.24
CA PRO A 57 6.37 -11.46 7.00
C PRO A 57 5.20 -11.27 7.99
N ASP A 58 5.50 -10.98 9.26
CA ASP A 58 4.48 -10.82 10.31
C ASP A 58 3.67 -9.53 10.12
N GLU A 59 4.33 -8.42 9.75
CA GLU A 59 3.63 -7.17 9.41
C GLU A 59 2.70 -7.36 8.20
N ILE A 60 3.17 -8.06 7.16
CA ILE A 60 2.38 -8.36 5.96
C ILE A 60 1.19 -9.27 6.31
N LEU A 61 1.42 -10.32 7.09
CA LEU A 61 0.35 -11.22 7.53
C LEU A 61 -0.69 -10.48 8.39
N ALA A 62 -0.23 -9.60 9.29
CA ALA A 62 -1.10 -8.82 10.15
C ALA A 62 -2.00 -7.87 9.33
N VAL A 63 -1.45 -7.16 8.33
CA VAL A 63 -2.26 -6.27 7.49
C VAL A 63 -3.27 -7.04 6.63
N CYS A 64 -2.91 -8.20 6.08
CA CYS A 64 -3.85 -9.04 5.33
C CYS A 64 -4.98 -9.57 6.23
N ARG A 65 -4.67 -10.01 7.46
CA ARG A 65 -5.69 -10.44 8.43
C ARG A 65 -6.59 -9.29 8.85
N ALA A 66 -6.02 -8.11 9.10
CA ALA A 66 -6.81 -6.93 9.44
C ALA A 66 -7.75 -6.54 8.30
N ALA A 67 -7.27 -6.57 7.04
CA ALA A 67 -8.09 -6.27 5.87
C ALA A 67 -9.27 -7.26 5.72
N ASN A 68 -9.04 -8.56 5.95
CA ASN A 68 -10.10 -9.57 5.88
C ASN A 68 -11.21 -9.33 6.91
N ASN A 69 -10.85 -8.86 8.12
CA ASN A 69 -11.78 -8.67 9.23
C ASN A 69 -12.45 -7.29 9.23
N ASP A 70 -12.04 -6.39 8.35
CA ASP A 70 -12.64 -5.07 8.22
C ASP A 70 -13.77 -5.12 7.16
N PRO A 71 -15.04 -4.88 7.54
CA PRO A 71 -16.17 -4.89 6.61
C PRO A 71 -16.18 -3.68 5.65
N ASP A 72 -15.41 -2.65 5.94
CA ASP A 72 -15.29 -1.44 5.13
C ASP A 72 -14.06 -1.46 4.21
N CYS A 73 -13.07 -2.31 4.51
CA CYS A 73 -12.02 -2.66 3.56
C CYS A 73 -12.59 -3.51 2.41
N ILE A 74 -12.68 -2.93 1.21
CA ILE A 74 -13.18 -3.63 0.02
C ILE A 74 -12.07 -4.19 -0.88
N GLY A 75 -10.82 -3.87 -0.59
CA GLY A 75 -9.66 -4.38 -1.31
C GLY A 75 -8.35 -3.71 -0.91
N LEU A 76 -7.24 -4.23 -1.42
CA LEU A 76 -5.90 -3.69 -1.17
C LEU A 76 -5.27 -3.20 -2.47
N MET A 77 -4.55 -2.09 -2.39
CA MET A 77 -3.62 -1.60 -3.39
C MET A 77 -2.21 -1.78 -2.85
N LEU A 78 -1.42 -2.62 -3.50
CA LEU A 78 -0.06 -2.94 -3.08
C LEU A 78 0.94 -2.20 -3.97
N TRP A 79 1.89 -1.49 -3.37
CA TRP A 79 2.98 -0.84 -4.09
C TRP A 79 4.34 -1.21 -3.48
N MET A 80 5.19 -1.84 -4.27
CA MET A 80 6.55 -2.21 -3.84
C MET A 80 7.50 -1.05 -4.14
N HIS A 81 7.54 -0.04 -3.27
CA HIS A 81 8.38 1.15 -3.47
C HIS A 81 9.87 0.81 -3.52
N THR A 82 10.28 -0.18 -2.72
CA THR A 82 11.63 -0.72 -2.73
C THR A 82 11.54 -2.23 -2.91
N PHE A 83 12.68 -2.92 -3.03
CA PHE A 83 12.64 -4.38 -3.09
C PHE A 83 12.08 -4.95 -1.77
N SER A 84 10.92 -5.59 -1.86
CA SER A 84 10.31 -6.33 -0.76
C SER A 84 10.32 -7.82 -1.13
N PRO A 85 11.19 -8.64 -0.51
CA PRO A 85 11.31 -10.06 -0.85
C PRO A 85 9.95 -10.78 -0.87
N ALA A 86 9.55 -11.29 -2.04
CA ALA A 86 8.22 -11.86 -2.26
C ALA A 86 7.89 -13.05 -1.33
N LYS A 87 8.89 -13.77 -0.83
CA LYS A 87 8.68 -14.85 0.17
C LYS A 87 8.01 -14.35 1.44
N MET A 88 8.23 -13.09 1.84
CA MET A 88 7.58 -12.51 3.02
C MET A 88 6.07 -12.35 2.83
N TRP A 89 5.61 -12.22 1.58
CA TRP A 89 4.21 -12.00 1.23
C TRP A 89 3.37 -13.27 1.14
N ILE A 90 4.01 -14.45 1.03
CA ILE A 90 3.31 -15.73 0.78
C ILE A 90 2.21 -15.97 1.81
N ALA A 91 2.54 -15.95 3.11
CA ALA A 91 1.58 -16.25 4.16
C ALA A 91 0.39 -15.27 4.19
N GLY A 92 0.67 -13.97 3.99
CA GLY A 92 -0.35 -12.93 3.96
C GLY A 92 -1.27 -13.07 2.75
N LEU A 93 -0.72 -13.20 1.54
CA LEU A 93 -1.48 -13.34 0.31
C LEU A 93 -2.25 -14.66 0.23
N THR A 94 -1.73 -15.76 0.79
CA THR A 94 -2.47 -17.03 0.90
C THR A 94 -3.72 -16.91 1.78
N GLN A 95 -3.69 -16.06 2.81
CA GLN A 95 -4.84 -15.86 3.71
C GLN A 95 -5.78 -14.73 3.26
N LEU A 96 -5.32 -13.83 2.39
CA LEU A 96 -6.10 -12.67 1.96
C LEU A 96 -7.34 -13.12 1.16
N ASN A 97 -8.53 -12.73 1.63
CA ASN A 97 -9.81 -13.06 1.00
C ASN A 97 -10.52 -11.82 0.40
N LYS A 98 -9.82 -10.69 0.38
CA LYS A 98 -10.22 -9.46 -0.30
C LYS A 98 -9.49 -9.34 -1.65
N PRO A 99 -10.09 -8.72 -2.67
CA PRO A 99 -9.38 -8.46 -3.92
C PRO A 99 -8.18 -7.55 -3.66
N PHE A 100 -7.10 -7.74 -4.42
CA PHE A 100 -5.97 -6.83 -4.42
C PHE A 100 -5.54 -6.44 -5.83
N LEU A 101 -4.95 -5.27 -5.94
CA LEU A 101 -4.31 -4.76 -7.15
C LEU A 101 -2.84 -4.47 -6.84
N HIS A 102 -1.95 -4.85 -7.75
CA HIS A 102 -0.55 -4.44 -7.69
C HIS A 102 -0.37 -3.17 -8.52
N LEU A 103 -0.18 -2.03 -7.85
CA LEU A 103 0.09 -0.75 -8.50
C LEU A 103 1.57 -0.68 -8.86
N HIS A 104 1.88 -1.02 -10.11
CA HIS A 104 3.25 -0.98 -10.61
C HIS A 104 3.60 0.44 -11.08
N THR A 105 4.10 1.26 -10.15
CA THR A 105 4.42 2.68 -10.37
C THR A 105 5.75 3.08 -9.72
N GLN A 106 6.18 4.30 -9.98
CA GLN A 106 7.29 4.99 -9.34
C GLN A 106 6.79 6.35 -8.81
N PHE A 107 7.43 6.88 -7.76
CA PHE A 107 7.12 8.21 -7.25
C PHE A 107 7.42 9.32 -8.28
N ASN A 108 8.63 9.33 -8.82
CA ASN A 108 9.04 10.28 -9.85
C ASN A 108 8.62 9.80 -11.25
N ALA A 109 8.04 10.69 -12.05
CA ALA A 109 7.71 10.43 -13.45
C ALA A 109 8.96 10.36 -14.36
N ALA A 110 9.96 11.21 -14.09
CA ALA A 110 11.21 11.26 -14.84
C ALA A 110 12.40 10.80 -13.99
N LEU A 111 13.47 10.36 -14.66
CA LEU A 111 14.73 10.02 -14.01
C LEU A 111 15.58 11.29 -13.84
N PRO A 112 16.20 11.51 -12.65
CA PRO A 112 17.10 12.64 -12.43
C PRO A 112 18.49 12.30 -13.00
N TRP A 113 18.84 12.91 -14.15
CA TRP A 113 20.09 12.63 -14.86
C TRP A 113 21.25 13.56 -14.51
N ASP A 114 20.94 14.71 -13.92
CA ASP A 114 21.94 15.72 -13.52
C ASP A 114 22.71 15.32 -12.27
#